data_AF-A0A2V2D0F0-F1
#
_entry.id   AF-A0A2V2D0F0-F1
#
_cell.length_a   1.000
_cell.length_b   1.000
_cell.length_c   1.000
_cell.angle_alpha   90.00
_cell.angle_beta   90.00
_cell.angle_gamma   90.00
#
_symmetry.space_group_name_H-M   'P 1'
#
loop_
_entity.id
_entity.type
_entity.pdbx_description
1 polymer ?
#
loop_
_entity_poly.entity_id
_entity_poly.type
_entity_poly.pdbx_seq_one_letter_code
_entity_poly.pdbx_strand_id
1 'polypeptide(L)'
;MSIKRGKGEDALTTVVKPRFEPEDTLADVVRKFNEAVEENRKTETENDTDNTATIVGRLPAWLVRWFVAFMFFLDKRGRLPRAINHASPFHTSMFLTNMGSLGIRPIYHHIYEFGTTSVFVGMGKKETIYETKSDGSIVKRRKMGIKVVADERICDGNYYATSMRSLARYLHNPERLLVPPETVVLDDGIDMKGRI
;
A
#
# COMPACT_ATOMS: atom_id res chain seq x y z
N MET A 1 -1.44 -0.05 3.47
CA MET A 1 -2.67 -0.50 2.78
C MET A 1 -3.86 0.24 3.36
N SER A 2 -4.79 0.69 2.53
CA SER A 2 -6.04 1.34 2.96
C SER A 2 -7.26 0.49 2.64
N ILE A 3 -8.14 0.29 3.62
CA ILE A 3 -9.40 -0.46 3.49
C ILE A 3 -10.52 0.28 4.23
N LYS A 4 -11.63 0.53 3.54
CA LYS A 4 -12.84 1.07 4.18
C LYS A 4 -13.66 -0.05 4.84
N ARG A 5 -14.03 0.17 6.10
CA ARG A 5 -14.74 -0.80 6.95
C ARG A 5 -16.22 -0.42 7.10
N GLY A 6 -17.08 -1.06 6.30
CA GLY A 6 -18.54 -0.90 6.37
C GLY A 6 -19.15 -0.20 5.16
N LYS A 7 -20.48 -0.28 5.03
CA LYS A 7 -21.26 0.42 4.00
C LYS A 7 -21.94 1.64 4.66
N GLY A 8 -21.39 2.83 4.37
CA GLY A 8 -21.87 4.12 4.86
C GLY A 8 -20.85 5.22 4.52
N GLU A 9 -21.25 6.49 4.48
CA GLU A 9 -20.31 7.60 4.26
C GLU A 9 -19.29 7.68 5.40
N ASP A 10 -19.74 7.45 6.64
CA ASP A 10 -18.96 7.50 7.89
C ASP A 10 -18.10 6.26 8.17
N ALA A 11 -18.12 5.24 7.30
CA ALA A 11 -17.31 4.05 7.50
C ALA A 11 -15.82 4.40 7.44
N LEU A 12 -15.11 4.17 8.55
CA LEU A 12 -13.71 4.53 8.73
C LEU A 12 -12.82 3.82 7.70
N THR A 13 -11.85 4.57 7.20
CA THR A 13 -10.81 4.06 6.31
C THR A 13 -9.60 3.73 7.17
N THR A 14 -9.37 2.44 7.43
CA THR A 14 -8.21 2.02 8.22
C THR A 14 -6.99 1.92 7.32
N VAL A 15 -5.92 2.58 7.72
CA VAL A 15 -4.61 2.49 7.04
C VAL A 15 -3.68 1.66 7.90
N VAL A 16 -3.32 0.47 7.42
CA VAL A 16 -2.38 -0.43 8.10
C VAL A 16 -1.04 -0.45 7.37
N LYS A 17 0.06 -0.54 8.12
CA LYS A 17 1.41 -0.64 7.57
C LYS A 17 2.15 -1.86 8.15
N PRO A 18 1.73 -3.09 7.79
CA PRO A 18 2.46 -4.30 8.16
C PRO A 18 3.83 -4.33 7.47
N ARG A 19 4.81 -4.95 8.13
CA ARG A 19 6.09 -5.31 7.54
C ARG A 19 6.07 -6.77 7.11
N PHE A 20 6.64 -7.04 5.95
CA PHE A 20 6.78 -8.38 5.40
C PHE A 20 8.26 -8.67 5.20
N GLU A 21 8.64 -9.91 5.49
CA GLU A 21 9.99 -10.41 5.26
C GLU A 21 10.05 -11.11 3.89
N PRO A 22 11.22 -11.12 3.21
CA PRO A 22 11.36 -11.75 1.89
C PRO A 22 11.01 -13.25 1.87
N GLU A 23 11.15 -13.93 3.00
CA GLU A 23 10.88 -15.36 3.17
C GLU A 23 9.40 -15.66 3.53
N ASP A 24 8.59 -14.63 3.78
CA ASP A 24 7.20 -14.80 4.19
C ASP A 24 6.39 -15.56 3.14
N THR A 25 5.67 -16.59 3.60
CA THR A 25 4.68 -17.29 2.78
C THR A 25 3.37 -16.50 2.70
N LEU A 26 2.46 -16.89 1.81
CA LEU A 26 1.11 -16.35 1.74
C LEU A 26 0.38 -16.47 3.10
N ALA A 27 0.60 -17.55 3.85
CA ALA A 27 -0.01 -17.74 5.16
C ALA A 27 0.52 -16.72 6.17
N ASP A 28 1.84 -16.46 6.16
CA ASP A 28 2.46 -15.45 7.01
C ASP A 28 1.99 -14.04 6.68
N VAL A 29 1.92 -13.71 5.39
CA VAL A 29 1.40 -12.41 4.91
C VAL A 29 -0.04 -12.20 5.40
N VAL A 30 -0.91 -13.20 5.24
CA VAL A 30 -2.31 -13.12 5.71
C VAL A 30 -2.40 -12.97 7.21
N ARG A 31 -1.60 -13.72 7.97
CA ARG A 31 -1.53 -13.62 9.43
C ARG A 31 -1.09 -12.23 9.89
N LYS A 32 0.07 -11.75 9.44
CA LYS A 32 0.62 -10.42 9.77
C LYS A 32 -0.35 -9.30 9.36
N PHE A 33 -1.01 -9.46 8.22
CA PHE A 33 -2.02 -8.51 7.77
C PHE A 33 -3.22 -8.46 8.71
N ASN A 34 -3.78 -9.61 9.09
CA ASN A 34 -4.92 -9.68 10.00
C ASN A 34 -4.56 -9.17 11.41
N GLU A 35 -3.37 -9.49 11.91
CA GLU A 35 -2.84 -8.96 13.17
C GLU A 35 -2.78 -7.43 13.14
N ALA A 36 -2.19 -6.83 12.10
CA ALA A 36 -2.14 -5.37 11.95
C ALA A 36 -3.53 -4.72 11.85
N VAL A 37 -4.49 -5.40 11.21
CA VAL A 37 -5.89 -4.96 11.10
C VAL A 37 -6.58 -4.98 12.47
N GLU A 38 -6.40 -6.02 13.27
CA GLU A 38 -7.01 -6.14 14.60
C GLU A 38 -6.34 -5.22 15.64
N GLU A 39 -5.03 -4.99 15.56
CA GLU A 39 -4.34 -4.00 16.41
C GLU A 39 -4.90 -2.59 16.19
N ASN A 40 -5.03 -2.16 14.93
CA ASN A 40 -5.62 -0.86 14.61
C ASN A 40 -7.08 -0.76 15.10
N ARG A 41 -7.82 -1.87 15.13
CA ARG A 41 -9.19 -1.90 15.68
C ARG A 41 -9.23 -1.62 17.18
N LYS A 42 -8.20 -2.02 17.93
CA LYS A 42 -8.12 -1.80 19.39
C LYS A 42 -7.63 -0.38 19.73
N THR A 43 -6.78 0.21 18.91
CA THR A 43 -6.30 1.59 19.12
C THR A 43 -7.36 2.63 18.76
N GLU A 44 -8.25 2.35 17.80
CA GLU A 44 -9.38 3.24 17.46
C GLU A 44 -10.37 3.47 18.63
N THR A 45 -10.32 2.67 19.70
CA THR A 45 -11.08 2.93 20.94
C THR A 45 -10.44 3.98 21.88
N GLU A 46 -9.22 4.45 21.61
CA GLU A 46 -8.54 5.52 22.37
C GLU A 46 -8.53 6.84 21.56
N ASN A 47 -9.31 7.82 22.01
CA ASN A 47 -9.62 9.11 21.39
C ASN A 47 -8.45 10.14 21.34
N ASP A 48 -7.27 9.79 20.82
CA ASP A 48 -6.11 10.71 20.79
C ASP A 48 -6.13 11.73 19.62
N THR A 49 -6.94 11.49 18.59
CA THR A 49 -6.98 12.33 17.37
C THR A 49 -7.67 13.69 17.62
N ASP A 50 -8.66 13.75 18.52
CA ASP A 50 -9.40 14.98 18.84
C ASP A 50 -8.54 16.01 19.60
N ASN A 51 -7.63 15.54 20.45
CA ASN A 51 -6.73 16.41 21.20
C ASN A 51 -5.67 17.05 20.30
N THR A 52 -5.13 16.31 19.35
CA THR A 52 -4.12 16.82 18.41
C THR A 52 -4.71 17.82 17.42
N ALA A 53 -5.91 17.56 16.89
CA ALA A 53 -6.61 18.49 16.00
C ALA A 53 -6.93 19.83 16.70
N THR A 54 -7.31 19.79 17.98
CA THR A 54 -7.59 20.99 18.78
C THR A 54 -6.33 21.85 19.02
N ILE A 55 -5.18 21.22 19.25
CA ILE A 55 -3.90 21.92 19.44
C ILE A 55 -3.45 22.57 18.12
N VAL A 56 -3.52 21.83 17.01
CA VAL A 56 -3.13 22.34 15.69
C VAL A 56 -4.05 23.47 15.23
N GLY A 57 -5.36 23.38 15.49
CA GLY A 57 -6.32 24.43 15.16
C GLY A 57 -6.11 25.75 15.92
N ARG A 58 -5.40 25.73 17.06
CA ARG A 58 -5.05 26.93 17.83
C ARG A 58 -3.75 27.60 17.39
N LEU A 59 -2.94 26.93 16.56
CA LEU A 59 -1.68 27.49 16.08
C LEU A 59 -1.92 28.48 14.93
N PRO A 60 -1.18 29.62 14.89
CA PRO A 60 -1.24 30.53 13.75
C PRO A 60 -0.89 29.83 12.44
N ALA A 61 -1.63 30.14 11.36
CA ALA A 61 -1.45 29.48 10.07
C ALA A 61 -0.02 29.56 9.51
N TRP A 62 0.71 30.65 9.79
CA TRP A 62 2.10 30.80 9.35
C TRP A 62 3.04 29.78 10.03
N LEU A 63 2.79 29.46 11.30
CA LEU A 63 3.58 28.51 12.07
C LEU A 63 3.32 27.08 11.61
N VAL A 64 2.07 26.74 11.32
CA VAL A 64 1.70 25.45 10.72
C VAL A 64 2.36 25.27 9.36
N ARG A 65 2.32 26.30 8.50
CA ARG A 65 2.99 26.27 7.19
C ARG A 65 4.50 26.08 7.32
N TRP A 66 5.13 26.79 8.25
CA TRP A 66 6.56 26.63 8.51
C TRP A 66 6.89 25.22 9.00
N PHE A 67 6.10 24.67 9.92
CA PHE A 67 6.30 23.32 10.44
C PHE A 67 6.17 22.26 9.35
N VAL A 68 5.13 22.35 8.51
CA VAL A 68 4.95 21.43 7.37
C VAL A 68 6.12 21.55 6.40
N ALA A 69 6.55 22.76 6.04
CA ALA A 69 7.70 22.97 5.17
C ALA A 69 8.99 22.39 5.77
N PHE A 70 9.18 22.51 7.08
CA PHE A 70 10.30 21.92 7.80
C PHE A 70 10.25 20.38 7.77
N MET A 71 9.07 19.77 7.92
CA MET A 71 8.91 18.32 7.78
C MET A 71 9.26 17.83 6.37
N PHE A 72 8.77 18.51 5.32
CA PHE A 72 9.17 18.21 3.94
C PHE A 72 10.68 18.37 3.72
N PHE A 73 11.29 19.38 4.33
CA PHE A 73 12.74 19.61 4.25
C PHE A 73 13.54 18.46 4.88
N LEU A 74 13.08 17.93 6.02
CA LEU A 74 13.70 16.79 6.69
C LEU A 74 13.50 15.49 5.90
N ASP A 75 12.28 15.25 5.43
CA ASP A 75 11.90 14.08 4.64
C ASP A 75 12.73 13.95 3.37
N LYS A 76 12.85 15.02 2.57
CA LYS A 76 13.69 15.05 1.36
C LYS A 76 15.18 14.77 1.61
N ARG A 77 15.65 14.89 2.85
CA ARG A 77 17.04 14.59 3.25
C ARG A 77 17.19 13.26 3.99
N GLY A 78 16.11 12.49 4.13
CA GLY A 78 16.10 11.26 4.91
C GLY A 78 16.36 11.48 6.41
N ARG A 79 16.09 12.69 6.92
CA ARG A 79 16.31 13.09 8.33
C ARG A 79 15.01 13.21 9.12
N LEU A 80 13.90 12.73 8.58
CA LEU A 80 12.62 12.75 9.29
C LEU A 80 12.71 11.83 10.53
N PRO A 81 12.21 12.27 11.70
CA PRO A 81 12.21 11.45 12.91
C PRO A 81 11.55 10.09 12.68
N ARG A 82 12.14 9.02 13.25
CA ARG A 82 11.66 7.64 13.08
C ARG A 82 10.19 7.49 13.48
N ALA A 83 9.76 8.10 14.58
CA ALA A 83 8.37 8.06 15.02
C ALA A 83 7.40 8.55 13.93
N ILE A 84 7.74 9.64 13.22
CA ILE A 84 6.93 10.19 12.13
C ILE A 84 7.00 9.26 10.91
N ASN A 85 8.17 8.73 10.55
CA ASN A 85 8.28 7.72 9.49
C ASN A 85 7.40 6.50 9.77
N HIS A 86 7.37 6.03 11.02
CA HIS A 86 6.58 4.87 11.42
C HIS A 86 5.07 5.19 11.43
N ALA A 87 4.65 6.35 11.91
CA ALA A 87 3.24 6.75 11.90
C ALA A 87 2.73 7.13 10.50
N SER A 88 3.59 7.67 9.63
CA SER A 88 3.17 8.18 8.34
C SER A 88 2.76 7.04 7.37
N PRO A 89 1.59 7.16 6.71
CA PRO A 89 1.14 6.17 5.74
C PRO A 89 1.91 6.25 4.40
N PHE A 90 2.65 7.34 4.18
CA PHE A 90 3.39 7.60 2.93
C PHE A 90 4.87 7.18 3.00
N HIS A 91 5.30 6.60 4.11
CA HIS A 91 6.65 6.04 4.29
C HIS A 91 6.56 4.51 4.26
N THR A 92 6.31 3.98 3.07
CA THR A 92 6.20 2.54 2.75
C THR A 92 6.83 2.26 1.40
N SER A 93 7.22 1.00 1.16
CA SER A 93 7.72 0.54 -0.14
C SER A 93 6.63 0.58 -1.22
N MET A 94 5.41 0.19 -0.86
CA MET A 94 4.25 0.20 -1.74
C MET A 94 2.98 0.52 -0.94
N PHE A 95 2.03 1.18 -1.59
CA PHE A 95 0.72 1.45 -1.01
C PHE A 95 -0.40 0.78 -1.82
N LEU A 96 -1.09 -0.18 -1.21
CA LEU A 96 -2.28 -0.81 -1.78
C LEU A 96 -3.56 -0.16 -1.24
N THR A 97 -4.49 0.19 -2.13
CA THR A 97 -5.85 0.62 -1.78
C THR A 97 -6.88 -0.39 -2.28
N ASN A 98 -7.80 -0.81 -1.42
CA ASN A 98 -8.86 -1.77 -1.77
C ASN A 98 -10.20 -1.05 -1.94
N MET A 99 -10.49 -0.63 -3.18
CA MET A 99 -11.77 -0.05 -3.59
C MET A 99 -12.84 -1.13 -3.81
N GLY A 100 -12.42 -2.39 -3.90
CA GLY A 100 -13.31 -3.53 -4.05
C GLY A 100 -14.21 -3.77 -2.85
N SER A 101 -13.78 -3.42 -1.63
CA SER A 101 -14.64 -3.48 -0.44
C SER A 101 -15.86 -2.54 -0.54
N LEU A 102 -15.75 -1.50 -1.37
CA LEU A 102 -16.80 -0.52 -1.64
C LEU A 102 -17.58 -0.81 -2.93
N GLY A 103 -17.26 -1.88 -3.66
CA GLY A 103 -17.89 -2.17 -4.94
C GLY A 103 -17.47 -1.23 -6.08
N ILE A 104 -16.35 -0.51 -5.91
CA ILE A 104 -15.86 0.46 -6.88
C ILE A 104 -14.77 -0.21 -7.76
N ARG A 105 -14.69 0.21 -9.03
CA ARG A 105 -13.63 -0.19 -9.96
C ARG A 105 -12.28 0.43 -9.53
N PRO A 106 -11.13 -0.13 -9.91
CA PRO A 106 -9.85 0.43 -9.48
C PRO A 106 -9.66 1.86 -10.05
N ILE A 107 -9.04 2.73 -9.27
CA ILE A 107 -8.65 4.09 -9.68
C ILE A 107 -7.12 4.22 -9.69
N TYR A 108 -6.62 5.21 -10.43
CA TYR A 108 -5.21 5.60 -10.33
C TYR A 108 -5.03 6.53 -9.14
N HIS A 109 -3.96 6.34 -8.38
CA HIS A 109 -3.51 7.28 -7.35
C HIS A 109 -2.32 8.07 -7.88
N HIS A 110 -2.28 9.35 -7.57
CA HIS A 110 -1.08 10.15 -7.78
C HIS A 110 0.00 9.78 -6.76
N ILE A 111 1.25 10.09 -7.09
CA ILE A 111 2.39 9.94 -6.18
C ILE A 111 2.52 11.23 -5.38
N TYR A 112 2.80 11.08 -4.08
CA TYR A 112 3.00 12.22 -3.18
C TYR A 112 4.47 12.63 -3.16
N GLU A 113 4.71 13.92 -2.95
CA GLU A 113 6.06 14.48 -2.77
C GLU A 113 6.57 14.40 -1.32
N PHE A 114 5.80 13.77 -0.43
CA PHE A 114 6.15 13.54 0.97
C PHE A 114 6.14 12.05 1.28
N GLY A 115 7.24 11.58 1.85
CA GLY A 115 7.49 10.18 2.14
C GLY A 115 8.18 9.45 0.99
N THR A 116 8.26 8.13 1.14
CA THR A 116 9.08 7.26 0.29
C THR A 116 8.26 6.36 -0.62
N THR A 117 6.93 6.49 -0.62
CA THR A 117 6.05 5.64 -1.43
C THR A 117 6.10 6.05 -2.90
N SER A 118 6.75 5.19 -3.68
CA SER A 118 6.93 5.35 -5.12
C SER A 118 6.02 4.45 -5.96
N VAL A 119 5.30 3.51 -5.33
CA VAL A 119 4.37 2.61 -6.02
C VAL A 119 3.01 2.60 -5.33
N PHE A 120 1.98 2.94 -6.10
CA PHE A 120 0.58 2.87 -5.69
C PHE A 120 -0.16 1.81 -6.50
N VAL A 121 -0.90 0.96 -5.79
CA VAL A 121 -1.72 -0.10 -6.38
C VAL A 121 -3.18 0.11 -5.97
N GLY A 122 -4.05 0.29 -6.96
CA GLY A 122 -5.49 0.35 -6.80
C GLY A 122 -6.14 -0.97 -7.15
N MET A 123 -6.77 -1.62 -6.17
CA MET A 123 -7.50 -2.87 -6.35
C MET A 123 -9.01 -2.62 -6.33
N GLY A 124 -9.73 -3.03 -7.38
CA GLY A 124 -11.16 -2.80 -7.50
C GLY A 124 -12.03 -4.00 -7.12
N LYS A 125 -13.33 -3.86 -7.37
CA LYS A 125 -14.30 -4.93 -7.16
C LYS A 125 -14.03 -6.13 -8.07
N LYS A 126 -14.45 -7.31 -7.60
CA LYS A 126 -14.52 -8.52 -8.41
C LYS A 126 -15.73 -8.40 -9.34
N GLU A 127 -15.52 -8.63 -10.62
CA GLU A 127 -16.55 -8.60 -11.65
C GLU A 127 -16.64 -9.96 -12.35
N THR A 128 -17.85 -10.36 -12.70
CA THR A 128 -18.07 -11.53 -13.56
C THR A 128 -18.04 -11.06 -15.00
N ILE A 129 -17.20 -11.68 -15.80
CA ILE A 129 -17.13 -11.45 -17.24
C ILE A 129 -17.38 -12.75 -17.99
N TYR A 130 -17.89 -12.62 -19.20
CA TYR A 130 -18.07 -13.73 -20.13
C TYR A 130 -17.07 -13.54 -21.27
N GLU A 131 -16.18 -14.51 -21.43
CA GLU A 131 -15.17 -14.51 -22.49
C GLU A 131 -15.54 -15.56 -23.53
N THR A 132 -15.54 -15.17 -24.80
CA THR A 132 -15.67 -16.11 -25.90
C THR A 132 -14.30 -16.71 -26.18
N LYS A 133 -14.21 -18.03 -26.12
CA LYS A 133 -13.03 -18.78 -26.53
C LYS A 133 -12.92 -18.81 -28.06
N SER A 134 -11.75 -19.20 -28.55
CA SER A 134 -11.49 -19.39 -29.98
C SER A 134 -12.39 -20.44 -30.64
N ASP A 135 -12.93 -21.38 -29.86
CA ASP A 135 -13.88 -22.41 -30.30
C ASP A 135 -15.36 -21.93 -30.30
N GLY A 136 -15.62 -20.67 -29.99
CA GLY A 136 -16.96 -20.08 -29.91
C GLY A 136 -17.70 -20.36 -28.59
N SER A 137 -17.14 -21.16 -27.69
CA SER A 137 -17.74 -21.40 -26.37
C SER A 137 -17.59 -20.19 -25.44
N ILE A 138 -18.61 -19.91 -24.63
CA ILE A 138 -18.59 -18.82 -23.66
C ILE A 138 -18.15 -19.36 -22.31
N VAL A 139 -17.10 -18.77 -21.74
CA VAL A 139 -16.62 -19.10 -20.39
C VAL A 139 -16.86 -17.94 -19.45
N LYS A 140 -17.53 -18.24 -18.34
CA LYS A 140 -17.71 -17.33 -17.21
C LYS A 140 -16.41 -17.27 -16.40
N ARG A 141 -15.84 -16.08 -16.26
CA ARG A 141 -14.67 -15.83 -15.39
C ARG A 141 -14.94 -14.73 -14.38
N ARG A 142 -14.27 -14.81 -13.23
CA ARG A 142 -14.22 -13.73 -12.25
C ARG A 142 -12.90 -13.00 -12.44
N LYS A 143 -12.96 -11.69 -12.71
CA LYS A 143 -11.78 -10.82 -12.80
C LYS A 143 -11.82 -9.75 -11.73
N MET A 144 -10.65 -9.26 -11.38
CA MET A 144 -10.48 -8.11 -10.51
C MET A 144 -9.55 -7.14 -11.22
N GLY A 145 -9.99 -5.90 -11.37
CA GLY A 145 -9.15 -4.85 -11.95
C GLY A 145 -8.08 -4.41 -10.94
N ILE A 146 -6.85 -4.29 -11.42
CA ILE A 146 -5.71 -3.71 -10.69
C ILE A 146 -5.16 -2.55 -11.54
N LYS A 147 -4.91 -1.41 -10.92
CA LYS A 147 -4.21 -0.27 -11.53
C LYS A 147 -2.95 0.01 -10.74
N VAL A 148 -1.83 0.20 -11.43
CA VAL A 148 -0.54 0.48 -10.80
C VAL A 148 -0.03 1.82 -11.31
N VAL A 149 0.42 2.67 -10.39
CA VAL A 149 1.17 3.89 -10.68
C VAL A 149 2.53 3.73 -10.03
N ALA A 150 3.59 3.86 -10.82
CA ALA A 150 4.98 3.74 -10.38
C ALA A 150 5.73 5.02 -10.73
N ASP A 151 6.64 5.42 -9.85
CA ASP A 151 7.48 6.60 -10.02
C ASP A 151 8.58 6.34 -11.06
N GLU A 152 8.54 7.05 -12.17
CA GLU A 152 9.51 6.91 -13.27
C GLU A 152 10.94 7.30 -12.86
N ARG A 153 11.10 8.12 -11.80
CA ARG A 153 12.42 8.47 -11.24
C ARG A 153 13.22 7.25 -10.76
N ILE A 154 12.55 6.15 -10.43
CA ILE A 154 13.18 4.91 -9.93
C ILE A 154 12.82 3.66 -10.75
N CYS A 155 11.88 3.78 -11.68
CA CYS A 155 11.28 2.64 -12.37
C CYS A 155 11.15 2.96 -13.86
N ASP A 156 12.14 2.52 -14.64
CA ASP A 156 12.08 2.63 -16.10
C ASP A 156 11.03 1.66 -16.69
N GLY A 157 10.77 1.81 -18.00
CA GLY A 157 9.79 0.98 -18.69
C GLY A 157 10.13 -0.52 -18.70
N ASN A 158 11.43 -0.88 -18.72
CA ASN A 158 11.86 -2.27 -18.78
C ASN A 158 11.74 -2.96 -17.42
N TYR A 159 12.16 -2.29 -16.35
CA TYR A 159 12.01 -2.71 -14.97
C TYR A 159 10.53 -2.84 -14.61
N TYR A 160 9.71 -1.87 -15.01
CA TYR A 160 8.25 -1.93 -14.84
C TYR A 160 7.66 -3.16 -15.55
N ALA A 161 7.96 -3.34 -16.84
CA ALA A 161 7.41 -4.45 -17.62
C ALA A 161 7.84 -5.82 -17.07
N THR A 162 9.08 -5.94 -16.62
CA THR A 162 9.61 -7.18 -16.03
C THR A 162 8.98 -7.47 -14.67
N SER A 163 8.83 -6.45 -13.82
CA SER A 163 8.15 -6.56 -12.52
C SER A 163 6.69 -6.96 -12.68
N MET A 164 5.96 -6.36 -13.63
CA MET A 164 4.55 -6.70 -13.90
C MET A 164 4.38 -8.10 -14.48
N ARG A 165 5.31 -8.58 -15.31
CA ARG A 165 5.33 -9.99 -15.77
C ARG A 165 5.52 -10.96 -14.62
N SER A 166 6.42 -10.65 -13.69
CA SER A 166 6.62 -11.44 -12.47
C SER A 166 5.38 -11.45 -11.59
N LEU A 167 4.76 -10.29 -11.34
CA LEU A 167 3.51 -10.19 -10.59
C LEU A 167 2.40 -11.03 -11.24
N ALA A 168 2.20 -10.90 -12.55
CA ALA A 168 1.20 -11.69 -13.28
C ALA A 168 1.45 -13.20 -13.14
N ARG A 169 2.71 -13.64 -13.21
CA ARG A 169 3.09 -15.05 -13.02
C ARG A 169 2.64 -15.57 -11.65
N TYR A 170 2.87 -14.83 -10.58
CA TYR A 170 2.45 -15.22 -9.23
C TYR A 170 0.92 -15.18 -9.05
N LEU A 171 0.24 -14.18 -9.62
CA LEU A 171 -1.22 -14.11 -9.57
C LEU A 171 -1.91 -15.26 -10.32
N HIS A 172 -1.29 -15.76 -11.39
CA HIS A 172 -1.79 -16.92 -12.14
C HIS A 172 -1.42 -18.27 -11.49
N ASN A 173 -0.41 -18.31 -10.62
CA ASN A 173 0.12 -19.52 -9.99
C ASN A 173 0.34 -19.28 -8.48
N PRO A 174 -0.73 -18.99 -7.71
CA PRO A 174 -0.62 -18.58 -6.31
C PRO A 174 -0.07 -19.67 -5.39
N GLU A 175 -0.14 -20.94 -5.78
CA GLU A 175 0.43 -22.08 -5.05
C GLU A 175 1.94 -21.94 -4.82
N ARG A 176 2.63 -21.18 -5.67
CA ARG A 176 4.06 -20.85 -5.51
C ARG A 176 4.36 -20.00 -4.28
N LEU A 177 3.35 -19.36 -3.70
CA LEU A 177 3.49 -18.53 -2.51
C LEU A 177 3.20 -19.32 -1.22
N LEU A 178 2.85 -20.60 -1.30
CA LEU A 178 2.55 -21.44 -0.13
C LEU A 178 3.81 -21.97 0.55
N VAL A 179 4.95 -21.93 -0.13
CA VAL A 179 6.26 -22.31 0.40
C VAL A 179 7.20 -21.12 0.34
N PRO A 180 8.19 -21.03 1.25
CA PRO A 180 9.20 -19.99 1.20
C PRO A 180 10.01 -20.08 -0.11
N PRO A 181 10.59 -18.96 -0.58
CA PRO A 181 11.50 -18.98 -1.71
C PRO A 181 12.77 -19.79 -1.37
N GLU A 182 13.25 -20.59 -2.33
CA GLU A 182 14.52 -21.33 -2.16
C GLU A 182 15.72 -20.39 -2.02
N THR A 183 15.67 -19.22 -2.67
CA THR A 183 16.69 -18.19 -2.60
C THR A 183 16.05 -16.80 -2.56
N VAL A 184 16.56 -15.95 -1.68
CA VAL A 184 16.20 -14.54 -1.61
C VAL A 184 17.20 -13.76 -2.46
N VAL A 185 16.71 -13.20 -3.57
CA VAL A 185 17.50 -12.29 -4.40
C VAL A 185 17.24 -10.88 -3.90
N LEU A 186 18.26 -10.27 -3.30
CA LEU A 186 18.22 -8.86 -2.91
C LEU A 186 18.54 -8.00 -4.14
N ASP A 187 17.83 -6.89 -4.27
CA ASP A 187 18.13 -5.88 -5.28
C ASP A 187 19.45 -5.19 -4.92
N ASP A 188 20.31 -4.97 -5.93
CA ASP A 188 21.64 -4.37 -5.77
C ASP A 188 21.59 -2.97 -5.11
N GLY A 189 20.45 -2.30 -5.17
CA GLY A 189 20.18 -1.02 -4.50
C GLY A 189 19.87 -1.10 -3.00
N ILE A 190 19.76 -2.29 -2.42
CA ILE A 190 19.43 -2.51 -1.01
C ILE A 190 20.71 -2.85 -0.23
N ASP A 191 21.37 -1.84 0.34
CA ASP A 191 22.40 -2.07 1.34
C ASP A 191 21.75 -2.32 2.72
N MET A 192 21.79 -3.58 3.17
CA MET A 192 21.31 -4.00 4.50
C MET A 192 22.16 -3.41 5.64
N LYS A 193 23.30 -2.77 5.36
CA LYS A 193 24.13 -2.13 6.38
C LYS A 193 23.51 -0.81 6.86
N GLY A 194 22.76 -0.88 7.95
CA GLY A 194 22.53 0.28 8.82
C GLY A 194 21.17 0.99 8.72
N ARG A 195 20.13 0.36 8.16
CA ARG A 195 18.75 0.86 8.24
C ARG A 195 17.85 -0.08 9.05
N ILE A 196 18.11 -0.14 10.36
CA ILE A 196 17.17 -0.55 11.42
C ILE A 196 16.96 0.64 12.34
#